data_AF-A0A4R6KWI7-F1
#
_entry.id   AF-A0A4R6KWI7-F1
#
_cell.length_a   1.000
_cell.length_b   1.000
_cell.length_c   1.000
_cell.angle_alpha   90.00
_cell.angle_beta   90.00
_cell.angle_gamma   90.00
#
_symmetry.space_group_name_H-M   'P 1'
#
loop_
_entity.id
_entity.type
_entity.pdbx_description
1 polymer ?
#
loop_
_entity_poly.entity_id
_entity_poly.type
_entity_poly.pdbx_seq_one_letter_code
_entity_poly.pdbx_strand_id
1 'polypeptide(L)'
;MRMQNGRLVALVAAVAVAAVTGGGALAWRQGPQANADADAAPLSSSPSPVTSTPTQSTTTAKPAPTSSKPSTATTSTPSGPIKTKIDLKKLTDGRGPQIAYLAGRTIRGGAGNDVKIPGTTDIQAVARLGSSSLAVVTKGFGNEMLTLDSDGNVTRRTPDVTQIVTTDDGSAAAYAGTKLKETGEETPGATIYAERAQAQEVQKITVPDIWNTTLEAYVDGKVYFDASTTQDGTSALYEWTPGESKPTLLKSIPKALAVSGAGTAGSLTTLADQSSCSSLLTVPTGTRLWRTCDYLITGFTPNGATVIAGSKYQDGYGDGIAAVLDAKNGNLLHEWSGLFRQAIPEDDQHILLLADTGEETPASIVRCTISTGACERATPLAKGQLLIGS
;
A
#
# COMPACT_ATOMS: atom_id res chain seq x y z
N MET A 1 35.38 56.97 9.16
CA MET A 1 35.81 56.27 7.93
C MET A 1 34.78 55.18 7.64
N ARG A 2 33.89 55.42 6.67
CA ARG A 2 32.84 54.50 6.24
C ARG A 2 33.36 53.74 5.02
N MET A 3 33.45 52.43 5.10
CA MET A 3 33.67 51.58 3.93
C MET A 3 32.33 50.99 3.48
N GLN A 4 31.88 51.44 2.31
CA GLN A 4 30.90 50.76 1.48
C GLN A 4 31.66 49.97 0.42
N ASN A 5 31.51 48.65 0.41
CA ASN A 5 31.79 47.79 -0.75
C ASN A 5 30.50 46.97 -0.93
N GLY A 6 29.74 47.04 -2.01
CA GLY A 6 30.17 47.11 -3.41
C GLY A 6 29.80 45.76 -4.04
N ARG A 7 28.54 45.65 -4.48
CA ARG A 7 28.02 44.51 -5.24
C ARG A 7 28.88 44.26 -6.49
N LEU A 8 29.12 42.99 -6.82
CA LEU A 8 29.40 42.59 -8.20
C LEU A 8 28.64 41.30 -8.53
N VAL A 9 27.85 41.41 -9.59
CA VAL A 9 27.10 40.35 -10.28
C VAL A 9 27.94 39.93 -11.48
N ALA A 10 28.10 38.62 -11.73
CA ALA A 10 28.35 38.12 -13.07
C ALA A 10 27.92 36.65 -13.20
N LEU A 11 26.90 36.46 -14.04
CA LEU A 11 26.42 35.21 -14.63
C LEU A 11 27.50 34.54 -15.48
N VAL A 12 27.59 33.21 -15.42
CA VAL A 12 27.92 32.37 -16.60
C VAL A 12 27.04 31.12 -16.55
N ALA A 13 26.19 30.97 -17.56
CA ALA A 13 25.49 29.75 -17.93
C ALA A 13 26.03 29.29 -19.28
N ALA A 14 26.34 27.99 -19.43
CA ALA A 14 26.09 27.21 -20.66
C ALA A 14 26.67 25.77 -20.60
N VAL A 15 25.75 24.82 -20.74
CA VAL A 15 25.75 23.66 -21.66
C VAL A 15 26.82 22.55 -21.52
N ALA A 16 26.35 21.35 -21.11
CA ALA A 16 26.64 20.10 -21.82
C ALA A 16 25.52 19.07 -21.57
N VAL A 17 24.64 18.89 -22.56
CA VAL A 17 23.72 17.75 -22.69
C VAL A 17 24.15 16.99 -23.95
N ALA A 18 24.58 15.73 -23.80
CA ALA A 18 24.53 14.74 -24.87
C ALA A 18 24.73 13.31 -24.32
N ALA A 19 23.93 12.39 -24.88
CA ALA A 19 24.14 10.94 -25.02
C ALA A 19 23.76 10.00 -23.87
N VAL A 20 22.46 9.63 -23.80
CA VAL A 20 22.02 8.21 -23.79
C VAL A 20 20.65 8.10 -24.49
N THR A 21 20.65 7.92 -25.81
CA THR A 21 19.47 7.49 -26.57
C THR A 21 19.89 6.31 -27.44
N GLY A 22 19.57 5.10 -27.00
CA GLY A 22 19.78 3.90 -27.81
C GLY A 22 19.82 2.63 -26.96
N GLY A 23 18.66 2.14 -26.53
CA GLY A 23 18.61 0.84 -25.82
C GLY A 23 17.26 0.37 -25.28
N GLY A 24 16.11 0.90 -25.73
CA GLY A 24 14.82 0.63 -25.09
C GLY A 24 13.67 0.29 -26.03
N ALA A 25 13.90 -0.42 -27.15
CA ALA A 25 12.86 -0.64 -28.17
C ALA A 25 12.62 -2.10 -28.60
N LEU A 26 13.05 -3.12 -27.84
CA LEU A 26 12.83 -4.53 -28.23
C LEU A 26 12.21 -5.46 -27.17
N ALA A 27 11.75 -4.96 -26.03
CA ALA A 27 11.16 -5.80 -24.97
C ALA A 27 9.63 -5.62 -24.76
N TRP A 28 8.89 -5.04 -25.72
CA TRP A 28 7.46 -4.71 -25.53
C TRP A 28 6.54 -5.26 -26.61
N ARG A 29 6.68 -6.56 -26.95
CA ARG A 29 5.76 -7.24 -27.90
C ARG A 29 5.33 -8.66 -27.54
N GLN A 30 5.48 -9.11 -26.30
CA GLN A 30 4.82 -10.34 -25.84
C GLN A 30 4.00 -10.03 -24.58
N GLY A 31 2.74 -9.64 -24.79
CA GLY A 31 1.75 -9.68 -23.71
C GLY A 31 1.35 -11.14 -23.45
N PRO A 32 0.99 -11.50 -22.20
CA PRO A 32 0.55 -12.85 -21.88
C PRO A 32 -0.76 -13.17 -22.61
N GLN A 33 -0.78 -14.29 -23.33
CA GLN A 33 -2.03 -14.88 -23.82
C GLN A 33 -2.77 -15.49 -22.63
N ALA A 34 -3.96 -14.97 -22.34
CA ALA A 34 -4.90 -15.63 -21.45
C ALA A 34 -5.43 -16.89 -22.15
N ASN A 35 -4.84 -18.04 -21.84
CA ASN A 35 -5.50 -19.32 -22.09
C ASN A 35 -6.41 -19.58 -20.89
N ALA A 36 -7.72 -19.45 -21.13
CA ALA A 36 -8.73 -20.06 -20.30
C ALA A 36 -8.60 -21.60 -20.41
N ASP A 37 -8.84 -22.27 -19.29
CA ASP A 37 -8.88 -23.73 -19.11
C ASP A 37 -7.55 -24.49 -19.25
N ALA A 38 -6.82 -24.56 -18.15
CA ALA A 38 -5.90 -25.67 -17.90
C ALA A 38 -5.92 -26.03 -16.41
N ASP A 39 -6.53 -27.19 -16.11
CA ASP A 39 -6.34 -27.90 -14.84
C ASP A 39 -4.84 -28.08 -14.58
N ALA A 40 -4.38 -27.59 -13.43
CA ALA A 40 -2.97 -27.70 -13.04
C ALA A 40 -2.63 -29.16 -12.70
N ALA A 41 -1.86 -29.81 -13.58
CA ALA A 41 -1.26 -31.11 -13.31
C ALA A 41 -0.16 -31.01 -12.24
N PRO A 42 -0.01 -32.01 -11.34
CA PRO A 42 0.99 -31.98 -10.28
C PRO A 42 2.41 -32.12 -10.86
N LEU A 43 3.34 -31.29 -10.35
CA LEU A 43 4.75 -31.33 -10.69
C LEU A 43 5.37 -32.65 -10.23
N SER A 44 5.79 -33.49 -11.19
CA SER A 44 6.61 -34.67 -10.94
C SER A 44 8.08 -34.40 -11.28
N SER A 45 8.95 -34.98 -10.46
CA SER A 45 10.40 -34.85 -10.43
C SER A 45 11.12 -35.60 -11.56
N SER A 46 12.31 -35.06 -11.90
CA SER A 46 13.43 -35.65 -12.66
C SER A 46 13.36 -35.66 -14.20
N PRO A 47 14.31 -34.99 -14.89
CA PRO A 47 14.54 -35.21 -16.31
C PRO A 47 15.55 -36.34 -16.53
N SER A 48 15.18 -37.33 -17.35
CA SER A 48 16.13 -38.20 -18.05
C SER A 48 16.40 -37.65 -19.46
N PRO A 49 17.60 -37.85 -20.03
CA PRO A 49 17.98 -37.24 -21.30
C PRO A 49 17.38 -38.02 -22.48
N VAL A 50 16.71 -37.31 -23.40
CA VAL A 50 16.23 -37.90 -24.67
C VAL A 50 17.07 -37.35 -25.82
N THR A 51 17.69 -38.27 -26.54
CA THR A 51 18.44 -38.06 -27.78
C THR A 51 17.47 -37.69 -28.90
N SER A 52 17.69 -36.55 -29.58
CA SER A 52 16.89 -36.12 -30.72
C SER A 52 17.66 -36.25 -32.04
N THR A 53 17.08 -37.01 -32.96
CA THR A 53 17.49 -37.15 -34.38
C THR A 53 16.86 -36.03 -35.21
N PRO A 54 17.59 -35.37 -36.13
CA PRO A 54 17.02 -34.30 -36.94
C PRO A 54 16.31 -34.86 -38.18
N THR A 55 15.05 -34.49 -38.38
CA THR A 55 14.34 -34.68 -39.66
C THR A 55 14.18 -33.32 -40.34
N GLN A 56 14.82 -33.17 -41.50
CA GLN A 56 14.61 -32.06 -42.42
C GLN A 56 13.20 -32.11 -43.01
N SER A 57 12.52 -30.97 -43.07
CA SER A 57 11.42 -30.75 -44.01
C SER A 57 11.40 -29.31 -44.47
N THR A 58 11.74 -29.14 -45.74
CA THR A 58 11.57 -27.94 -46.57
C THR A 58 10.11 -27.76 -46.95
N THR A 59 9.56 -26.56 -46.80
CA THR A 59 8.55 -26.04 -47.75
C THR A 59 8.50 -24.52 -47.70
N THR A 60 8.78 -23.92 -48.85
CA THR A 60 8.73 -22.51 -49.19
C THR A 60 7.28 -22.06 -49.31
N ALA A 61 6.83 -21.12 -48.48
CA ALA A 61 5.54 -20.45 -48.64
C ALA A 61 5.71 -18.94 -48.86
N LYS A 62 5.08 -18.49 -49.94
CA LYS A 62 5.04 -17.13 -50.50
C LYS A 62 4.26 -16.17 -49.58
N PRO A 63 4.78 -14.98 -49.24
CA PRO A 63 4.02 -14.02 -48.43
C PRO A 63 2.94 -13.33 -49.28
N ALA A 64 1.69 -13.40 -48.81
CA ALA A 64 0.58 -12.59 -49.30
C ALA A 64 0.41 -11.36 -48.38
N PRO A 65 0.21 -10.13 -48.92
CA PRO A 65 0.01 -8.94 -48.11
C PRO A 65 -1.44 -8.86 -47.64
N THR A 66 -1.71 -9.19 -46.37
CA THR A 66 -3.03 -8.99 -45.76
C THR A 66 -3.09 -7.61 -45.12
N SER A 67 -3.77 -6.68 -45.80
CA SER A 67 -4.14 -5.36 -45.29
C SER A 67 -5.23 -5.51 -44.22
N SER A 68 -4.85 -5.72 -42.95
CA SER A 68 -5.78 -5.67 -41.82
C SER A 68 -6.01 -4.22 -41.38
N LYS A 69 -7.21 -3.72 -41.67
CA LYS A 69 -7.76 -2.45 -41.18
C LYS A 69 -7.75 -2.44 -39.64
N PRO A 70 -7.27 -1.38 -38.96
CA PRO A 70 -7.29 -1.30 -37.51
C PRO A 70 -8.74 -1.30 -37.02
N SER A 71 -9.14 -2.35 -36.32
CA SER A 71 -10.41 -2.38 -35.61
C SER A 71 -10.27 -1.49 -34.39
N THR A 72 -10.93 -0.33 -34.40
CA THR A 72 -11.14 0.50 -33.22
C THR A 72 -11.96 -0.30 -32.22
N ALA A 73 -11.29 -0.97 -31.29
CA ALA A 73 -11.93 -1.64 -30.17
C ALA A 73 -12.62 -0.57 -29.32
N THR A 74 -13.95 -0.52 -29.41
CA THR A 74 -14.80 0.27 -28.54
C THR A 74 -14.61 -0.28 -27.13
N THR A 75 -13.93 0.48 -26.27
CA THR A 75 -13.76 0.14 -24.85
C THR A 75 -15.15 0.08 -24.23
N SER A 76 -15.70 -1.11 -24.06
CA SER A 76 -17.00 -1.30 -23.41
C SER A 76 -16.87 -0.87 -21.95
N THR A 77 -17.57 0.20 -21.58
CA THR A 77 -17.68 0.64 -20.19
C THR A 77 -18.20 -0.52 -19.34
N PRO A 78 -17.51 -0.91 -18.25
CA PRO A 78 -18.00 -1.96 -17.36
C PRO A 78 -19.41 -1.63 -16.85
N SER A 79 -20.33 -2.59 -16.95
CA SER A 79 -21.77 -2.42 -16.70
C SER A 79 -22.20 -2.91 -15.30
N GLY A 80 -21.31 -2.92 -14.31
CA GLY A 80 -21.61 -3.36 -12.95
C GLY A 80 -22.46 -2.34 -12.16
N PRO A 81 -23.17 -2.77 -11.11
CA PRO A 81 -23.90 -1.85 -10.24
C PRO A 81 -22.92 -1.08 -9.37
N ILE A 82 -22.82 0.25 -9.51
CA ILE A 82 -21.85 1.11 -8.79
C ILE A 82 -21.91 0.95 -7.25
N LYS A 83 -23.03 0.47 -6.69
CA LYS A 83 -23.20 0.21 -5.26
C LYS A 83 -23.55 -1.25 -5.01
N THR A 84 -22.81 -1.90 -4.13
CA THR A 84 -22.99 -3.32 -3.76
C THR A 84 -23.13 -3.47 -2.25
N LYS A 85 -24.09 -4.28 -1.79
CA LYS A 85 -24.20 -4.66 -0.37
C LYS A 85 -23.53 -6.00 -0.16
N ILE A 86 -22.58 -6.06 0.77
CA ILE A 86 -21.90 -7.30 1.12
C ILE A 86 -22.74 -8.08 2.14
N ASP A 87 -23.05 -9.32 1.79
CA ASP A 87 -23.63 -10.32 2.69
C ASP A 87 -22.64 -11.49 2.80
N LEU A 88 -21.85 -11.49 3.87
CA LEU A 88 -20.72 -12.40 4.07
C LEU A 88 -21.10 -13.88 3.97
N LYS A 89 -22.33 -14.23 4.36
CA LYS A 89 -22.82 -15.61 4.33
C LYS A 89 -23.16 -16.08 2.91
N LYS A 90 -23.45 -15.14 2.00
CA LYS A 90 -23.85 -15.41 0.61
C LYS A 90 -22.70 -15.36 -0.39
N LEU A 91 -21.55 -14.81 0.01
CA LEU A 91 -20.36 -14.81 -0.83
C LEU A 91 -19.89 -16.24 -1.07
N THR A 92 -19.36 -16.51 -2.26
CA THR A 92 -18.64 -17.75 -2.55
C THR A 92 -17.23 -17.67 -1.97
N ASP A 93 -16.62 -18.83 -1.72
CA ASP A 93 -15.20 -18.88 -1.41
C ASP A 93 -14.40 -18.54 -2.67
N GLY A 94 -13.35 -17.75 -2.47
CA GLY A 94 -12.49 -17.25 -3.53
C GLY A 94 -11.02 -17.57 -3.27
N ARG A 95 -10.16 -16.88 -4.01
CA ARG A 95 -8.71 -16.97 -3.79
C ARG A 95 -8.31 -16.27 -2.49
N GLY A 96 -7.35 -16.84 -1.77
CA GLY A 96 -6.75 -16.20 -0.60
C GLY A 96 -6.05 -14.87 -0.92
N PRO A 97 -5.88 -13.97 0.08
CA PRO A 97 -5.15 -12.72 -0.12
C PRO A 97 -3.73 -12.94 -0.66
N GLN A 98 -3.34 -12.13 -1.63
CA GLN A 98 -1.99 -12.13 -2.21
C GLN A 98 -1.01 -11.29 -1.40
N ILE A 99 -1.50 -10.36 -0.58
CA ILE A 99 -0.69 -9.61 0.39
C ILE A 99 -0.67 -10.32 1.75
N ALA A 100 0.22 -9.88 2.63
CA ALA A 100 0.32 -10.44 3.97
C ALA A 100 -0.98 -10.23 4.76
N TYR A 101 -1.38 -11.22 5.56
CA TYR A 101 -2.51 -11.09 6.48
C TYR A 101 -2.31 -11.99 7.69
N LEU A 102 -2.94 -11.65 8.81
CA LEU A 102 -2.90 -12.43 10.04
C LEU A 102 -4.17 -13.26 10.18
N ALA A 103 -4.03 -14.57 10.37
CA ALA A 103 -5.10 -15.45 10.81
C ALA A 103 -4.73 -16.11 12.16
N GLY A 104 -5.42 -15.72 13.23
CA GLY A 104 -5.06 -16.05 14.60
C GLY A 104 -3.69 -15.45 14.95
N ARG A 105 -2.66 -16.30 15.03
CA ARG A 105 -1.26 -15.87 15.24
C ARG A 105 -0.35 -16.22 14.06
N THR A 106 -0.92 -16.60 12.92
CA THR A 106 -0.15 -17.03 11.74
C THR A 106 -0.24 -15.96 10.67
N ILE A 107 0.91 -15.42 10.28
CA ILE A 107 1.04 -14.55 9.11
C ILE A 107 1.00 -15.45 7.87
N ARG A 108 0.08 -15.14 6.96
CA ARG A 108 -0.20 -15.85 5.72
C ARG A 108 -0.19 -14.87 4.55
N GLY A 109 -0.23 -15.38 3.32
CA GLY A 109 -0.19 -14.53 2.12
C GLY A 109 1.11 -13.75 1.97
N GLY A 110 1.25 -12.98 0.89
CA GLY A 110 2.50 -12.29 0.55
C GLY A 110 3.63 -13.25 0.17
N ALA A 111 4.85 -12.72 0.12
CA ALA A 111 6.04 -13.50 -0.20
C ALA A 111 6.47 -14.44 0.95
N GLY A 112 6.58 -15.75 0.69
CA GLY A 112 7.13 -16.73 1.64
C GLY A 112 6.07 -17.60 2.33
N ASN A 113 6.54 -18.45 3.25
CA ASN A 113 5.69 -19.45 3.92
C ASN A 113 4.88 -18.86 5.07
N ASP A 114 3.85 -19.57 5.52
CA ASP A 114 3.11 -19.24 6.74
C ASP A 114 4.04 -19.18 7.96
N VAL A 115 3.99 -18.09 8.72
CA VAL A 115 4.85 -17.86 9.90
C VAL A 115 4.00 -17.66 11.15
N LYS A 116 4.25 -18.47 12.20
CA LYS A 116 3.55 -18.33 13.48
C LYS A 116 4.28 -17.35 14.40
N ILE A 117 3.59 -16.30 14.83
CA ILE A 117 4.10 -15.32 15.78
C ILE A 117 4.09 -15.94 17.19
N PRO A 118 5.24 -16.01 17.89
CA PRO A 118 5.33 -16.59 19.23
C PRO A 118 4.65 -15.70 20.27
N GLY A 119 4.41 -16.24 21.47
CA GLY A 119 3.80 -15.52 22.59
C GLY A 119 2.26 -15.52 22.57
N THR A 120 1.69 -14.73 23.47
CA THR A 120 0.23 -14.65 23.71
C THR A 120 -0.29 -13.22 23.75
N THR A 121 0.57 -12.21 23.59
CA THR A 121 0.17 -10.80 23.56
C THR A 121 -0.53 -10.44 22.26
N ASP A 122 -1.36 -9.40 22.31
CA ASP A 122 -2.10 -8.92 21.14
C ASP A 122 -1.15 -8.47 20.03
N ILE A 123 -1.52 -8.80 18.80
CA ILE A 123 -0.80 -8.39 17.59
C ILE A 123 -1.50 -7.15 17.01
N GLN A 124 -0.79 -6.05 16.86
CA GLN A 124 -1.36 -4.78 16.39
C GLN A 124 -1.28 -4.64 14.87
N ALA A 125 -0.19 -5.12 14.27
CA ALA A 125 0.03 -5.06 12.82
C ALA A 125 0.94 -6.21 12.37
N VAL A 126 0.82 -6.59 11.09
CA VAL A 126 1.72 -7.56 10.45
C VAL A 126 2.11 -7.08 9.06
N ALA A 127 3.29 -7.46 8.62
CA ALA A 127 3.81 -7.14 7.30
C ALA A 127 4.83 -8.20 6.88
N ARG A 128 5.25 -8.17 5.62
CA ARG A 128 6.39 -8.96 5.13
C ARG A 128 7.45 -8.06 4.52
N LEU A 129 8.70 -8.47 4.68
CA LEU A 129 9.88 -7.83 4.10
C LEU A 129 10.78 -8.91 3.49
N GLY A 130 10.64 -9.12 2.18
CA GLY A 130 11.24 -10.26 1.51
C GLY A 130 10.84 -11.60 2.15
N SER A 131 11.82 -12.35 2.67
CA SER A 131 11.58 -13.62 3.37
C SER A 131 11.24 -13.47 4.86
N SER A 132 11.39 -12.27 5.42
CA SER A 132 11.15 -11.99 6.83
C SER A 132 9.70 -11.60 7.06
N SER A 133 9.18 -11.97 8.23
CA SER A 133 7.88 -11.49 8.70
C SER A 133 8.07 -10.42 9.78
N LEU A 134 7.22 -9.40 9.77
CA LEU A 134 7.19 -8.34 10.76
C LEU A 134 5.88 -8.41 11.53
N ALA A 135 5.93 -8.27 12.85
CA ALA A 135 4.74 -8.23 13.71
C ALA A 135 4.91 -7.19 14.81
N VAL A 136 4.00 -6.23 14.90
CA VAL A 136 3.89 -5.34 16.06
C VAL A 136 3.06 -6.04 17.12
N VAL A 137 3.59 -6.19 18.34
CA VAL A 137 2.92 -6.83 19.46
C VAL A 137 2.91 -5.92 20.68
N THR A 138 1.87 -6.06 21.52
CA THR A 138 1.78 -5.32 22.79
C THR A 138 2.88 -5.75 23.75
N LYS A 139 3.50 -4.77 24.43
CA LYS A 139 4.53 -4.96 25.46
C LYS A 139 4.39 -3.92 26.58
N GLY A 140 3.86 -4.35 27.72
CA GLY A 140 3.59 -3.45 28.85
C GLY A 140 2.57 -2.39 28.43
N PHE A 141 2.91 -1.11 28.61
CA PHE A 141 2.08 0.02 28.15
C PHE A 141 2.30 0.41 26.68
N GLY A 142 3.34 -0.12 26.03
CA GLY A 142 3.68 0.20 24.65
C GLY A 142 3.65 -1.01 23.75
N ASN A 143 4.38 -0.91 22.64
CA ASN A 143 4.48 -1.95 21.62
C ASN A 143 5.95 -2.30 21.34
N GLU A 144 6.18 -3.45 20.75
CA GLU A 144 7.46 -3.77 20.10
C GLU A 144 7.19 -4.46 18.76
N MET A 145 8.09 -4.26 17.81
CA MET A 145 8.10 -5.04 16.58
C MET A 145 9.02 -6.25 16.72
N LEU A 146 8.50 -7.41 16.36
CA LEU A 146 9.26 -8.65 16.16
C LEU A 146 9.60 -8.77 14.68
N THR A 147 10.87 -9.02 14.36
CA THR A 147 11.29 -9.53 13.05
C THR A 147 11.48 -11.03 13.19
N LEU A 148 10.80 -11.79 12.34
CA LEU A 148 10.82 -13.24 12.33
C LEU A 148 11.43 -13.76 11.03
N ASP A 149 12.20 -14.85 11.13
CA ASP A 149 12.62 -15.62 9.97
C ASP A 149 11.47 -16.49 9.39
N SER A 150 11.77 -17.27 8.35
CA SER A 150 10.79 -18.14 7.68
C SER A 150 10.27 -19.29 8.56
N ASP A 151 10.96 -19.61 9.66
CA ASP A 151 10.60 -20.68 10.59
C ASP A 151 9.83 -20.12 11.81
N GLY A 152 9.66 -18.79 11.88
CA GLY A 152 9.00 -18.11 12.99
C GLY A 152 9.89 -17.87 14.22
N ASN A 153 11.21 -17.99 14.08
CA ASN A 153 12.13 -17.58 15.14
C ASN A 153 12.28 -16.06 15.12
N VAL A 154 12.28 -15.45 16.31
CA VAL A 154 12.52 -14.01 16.46
C VAL A 154 14.00 -13.72 16.28
N THR A 155 14.36 -13.05 15.20
CA THR A 155 15.74 -12.67 14.87
C THR A 155 16.09 -11.27 15.38
N ARG A 156 15.10 -10.39 15.51
CA ARG A 156 15.29 -9.01 16.00
C ARG A 156 14.04 -8.49 16.72
N ARG A 157 14.25 -7.60 17.69
CA ARG A 157 13.20 -6.84 18.37
C ARG A 157 13.49 -5.36 18.28
N THR A 158 12.49 -4.57 17.89
CA THR A 158 12.57 -3.10 17.85
C THR A 158 11.54 -2.53 18.82
N PRO A 159 11.95 -1.82 19.88
CA PRO A 159 11.01 -1.27 20.85
C PRO A 159 10.20 -0.11 20.27
N ASP A 160 9.07 0.18 20.93
CA ASP A 160 8.24 1.36 20.75
C ASP A 160 7.58 1.51 19.36
N VAL A 161 7.68 0.48 18.49
CA VAL A 161 7.09 0.50 17.14
C VAL A 161 5.57 0.43 17.23
N THR A 162 4.88 1.40 16.64
CA THR A 162 3.42 1.50 16.64
C THR A 162 2.81 1.20 15.27
N GLN A 163 3.55 1.40 14.19
CA GLN A 163 3.04 1.27 12.82
C GLN A 163 4.11 0.70 11.88
N ILE A 164 3.65 0.03 10.82
CA ILE A 164 4.47 -0.50 9.73
C ILE A 164 3.76 -0.17 8.42
N VAL A 165 4.51 0.20 7.39
CA VAL A 165 4.05 0.25 5.99
C VAL A 165 5.09 -0.45 5.11
N THR A 166 4.66 -1.12 4.05
CA THR A 166 5.56 -1.75 3.08
C THR A 166 5.44 -1.13 1.70
N THR A 167 6.44 -1.36 0.85
CA THR A 167 6.29 -1.14 -0.59
C THR A 167 5.39 -2.23 -1.16
N ASP A 168 4.66 -1.93 -2.25
CA ASP A 168 3.73 -2.88 -2.87
C ASP A 168 4.38 -4.21 -3.29
N ASP A 169 5.69 -4.19 -3.59
CA ASP A 169 6.48 -5.36 -3.95
C ASP A 169 7.09 -6.10 -2.74
N GLY A 170 6.84 -5.63 -1.51
CA GLY A 170 7.40 -6.17 -0.27
C GLY A 170 8.92 -6.12 -0.18
N SER A 171 9.59 -5.32 -1.03
CA SER A 171 11.05 -5.20 -1.06
C SER A 171 11.59 -4.25 0.01
N ALA A 172 10.75 -3.36 0.54
CA ALA A 172 11.11 -2.43 1.60
C ALA A 172 9.97 -2.24 2.60
N ALA A 173 10.33 -1.87 3.82
CA ALA A 173 9.40 -1.57 4.89
C ALA A 173 9.86 -0.31 5.65
N ALA A 174 8.90 0.50 6.07
CA ALA A 174 9.13 1.58 7.01
C ALA A 174 8.27 1.33 8.26
N TYR A 175 8.80 1.71 9.41
CA TYR A 175 8.08 1.58 10.66
C TYR A 175 8.38 2.77 11.58
N ALA A 176 7.39 3.18 12.35
CA ALA A 176 7.47 4.34 13.23
C ALA A 176 7.42 3.88 14.67
N GLY A 177 8.32 4.43 15.49
CA GLY A 177 8.33 4.23 16.92
C GLY A 177 8.06 5.52 17.67
N THR A 178 7.06 5.52 18.54
CA THR A 178 6.73 6.61 19.46
C THR A 178 6.86 6.12 20.89
N LYS A 179 7.63 6.85 21.70
CA LYS A 179 7.89 6.44 23.07
C LYS A 179 6.73 6.85 23.96
N LEU A 180 6.29 5.95 24.84
CA LEU A 180 5.33 6.22 25.89
C LEU A 180 6.04 6.35 27.24
N LYS A 181 5.46 7.15 28.14
CA LYS A 181 5.82 7.13 29.56
C LYS A 181 5.34 5.83 30.21
N GLU A 182 5.83 5.55 31.42
CA GLU A 182 5.31 4.42 32.23
C GLU A 182 3.82 4.57 32.58
N THR A 183 3.25 5.77 32.45
CA THR A 183 1.82 6.04 32.60
C THR A 183 1.00 5.76 31.33
N GLY A 184 1.65 5.40 30.22
CA GLY A 184 1.01 5.23 28.91
C GLY A 184 0.85 6.52 28.09
N GLU A 185 1.20 7.69 28.64
CA GLU A 185 1.15 8.96 27.91
C GLU A 185 2.21 9.04 26.81
N GLU A 186 1.85 9.55 25.64
CA GLU A 186 2.80 9.83 24.55
C GLU A 186 3.85 10.86 24.97
N THR A 187 5.08 10.66 24.52
CA THR A 187 6.18 11.63 24.68
C THR A 187 6.51 12.29 23.34
N PRO A 188 6.94 13.57 23.34
CA PRO A 188 7.30 14.24 22.10
C PRO A 188 8.48 13.54 21.42
N GLY A 189 8.36 13.37 20.11
CA GLY A 189 9.35 12.82 19.21
C GLY A 189 8.99 11.42 18.71
N ALA A 190 9.45 11.11 17.50
CA ALA A 190 9.32 9.79 16.91
C ALA A 190 10.64 9.34 16.29
N THR A 191 10.82 8.02 16.19
CA THR A 191 11.89 7.43 15.38
C THR A 191 11.28 6.73 14.17
N ILE A 192 11.67 7.17 12.98
CA ILE A 192 11.28 6.56 11.72
C ILE A 192 12.40 5.62 11.28
N TYR A 193 12.05 4.40 10.94
CA TYR A 193 12.96 3.38 10.45
C TYR A 193 12.60 3.05 9.00
N ALA A 194 13.60 2.70 8.21
CA ALA A 194 13.44 2.15 6.87
C ALA A 194 14.43 1.00 6.67
N GLU A 195 13.93 -0.09 6.09
CA GLU A 195 14.68 -1.30 5.82
C GLU A 195 14.34 -1.83 4.44
N ARG A 196 15.33 -2.44 3.77
CA ARG A 196 15.13 -3.17 2.52
C ARG A 196 15.46 -4.64 2.75
N ALA A 197 14.73 -5.54 2.09
CA ALA A 197 14.83 -6.98 2.29
C ALA A 197 16.25 -7.56 2.12
N GLN A 198 17.09 -6.92 1.32
CA GLN A 198 18.48 -7.35 1.03
C GLN A 198 19.53 -6.44 1.66
N ALA A 199 19.12 -5.37 2.36
CA ALA A 199 20.05 -4.48 3.03
C ALA A 199 20.53 -5.10 4.34
N GLN A 200 21.80 -4.90 4.66
CA GLN A 200 22.38 -5.36 5.91
C GLN A 200 22.04 -4.43 7.09
N GLU A 201 21.64 -3.20 6.84
CA GLU A 201 21.46 -2.18 7.87
C GLU A 201 20.07 -1.52 7.78
N VAL A 202 19.44 -1.39 8.94
CA VAL A 202 18.23 -0.59 9.13
C VAL A 202 18.63 0.87 9.22
N GLN A 203 18.13 1.69 8.32
CA GLN A 203 18.30 3.14 8.39
C GLN A 203 17.24 3.72 9.33
N LYS A 204 17.60 4.76 10.08
CA LYS A 204 16.67 5.41 10.99
C LYS A 204 16.96 6.88 11.17
N ILE A 205 15.92 7.61 11.56
CA ILE A 205 15.99 9.00 11.94
C ILE A 205 15.13 9.25 13.18
N THR A 206 15.65 10.05 14.12
CA THR A 206 14.86 10.55 15.25
C THR A 206 14.47 11.98 14.97
N VAL A 207 13.17 12.25 15.00
CA VAL A 207 12.60 13.59 14.80
C VAL A 207 12.11 14.07 16.17
N PRO A 208 12.79 15.04 16.80
CA PRO A 208 12.36 15.57 18.09
C PRO A 208 11.10 16.44 17.93
N ASP A 209 10.40 16.67 19.04
CA ASP A 209 9.33 17.67 19.15
C ASP A 209 8.16 17.49 18.15
N ILE A 210 7.89 16.25 17.74
CA ILE A 210 6.70 15.89 16.97
C ILE A 210 5.76 14.97 17.76
N TRP A 211 4.49 14.99 17.43
CA TRP A 211 3.39 14.29 18.09
C TRP A 211 2.50 13.63 17.05
N ASN A 212 1.72 12.61 17.47
CA ASN A 212 0.70 11.96 16.65
C ASN A 212 1.26 11.45 15.31
N THR A 213 2.46 10.85 15.35
CA THR A 213 3.15 10.42 14.12
C THR A 213 2.43 9.24 13.48
N THR A 214 2.06 9.38 12.20
CA THR A 214 1.43 8.34 11.40
C THR A 214 2.21 8.12 10.10
N LEU A 215 2.53 6.87 9.78
CA LEU A 215 3.14 6.49 8.50
C LEU A 215 2.08 6.45 7.41
N GLU A 216 2.34 7.18 6.33
CA GLU A 216 1.40 7.30 5.21
C GLU A 216 1.79 6.42 4.02
N ALA A 217 3.10 6.27 3.75
CA ALA A 217 3.59 5.41 2.68
C ALA A 217 5.12 5.18 2.74
N TYR A 218 5.58 4.09 2.10
CA TYR A 218 6.95 3.96 1.62
C TYR A 218 6.92 3.77 0.10
N VAL A 219 7.14 4.84 -0.66
CA VAL A 219 7.06 4.85 -2.13
C VAL A 219 8.23 5.63 -2.73
N ASP A 220 8.68 5.23 -3.92
CA ASP A 220 9.80 5.86 -4.64
C ASP A 220 11.07 6.08 -3.81
N GLY A 221 11.34 5.13 -2.89
CA GLY A 221 12.51 5.20 -2.01
C GLY A 221 12.40 6.23 -0.89
N LYS A 222 11.21 6.79 -0.63
CA LYS A 222 10.95 7.79 0.41
C LYS A 222 9.89 7.31 1.39
N VAL A 223 10.09 7.64 2.66
CA VAL A 223 9.10 7.42 3.71
C VAL A 223 8.30 8.71 3.90
N TYR A 224 6.98 8.58 3.81
CA TYR A 224 6.03 9.65 4.03
C TYR A 224 5.32 9.43 5.36
N PHE A 225 5.25 10.47 6.19
CA PHE A 225 4.59 10.40 7.49
C PHE A 225 3.94 11.73 7.87
N ASP A 226 2.75 11.69 8.45
CA ASP A 226 2.05 12.85 9.00
C ASP A 226 2.41 13.00 10.48
N ALA A 227 2.67 14.24 10.92
CA ALA A 227 2.92 14.53 12.34
C ALA A 227 2.62 15.99 12.68
N SER A 228 2.39 16.28 13.96
CA SER A 228 2.21 17.65 14.45
C SER A 228 3.39 18.11 15.33
N THR A 229 3.68 19.41 15.35
CA THR A 229 4.70 19.99 16.24
C THR A 229 4.18 20.24 17.66
N THR A 230 2.90 20.01 17.92
CA THR A 230 2.26 20.12 19.23
C THR A 230 1.25 19.00 19.39
N GLN A 231 0.98 18.56 20.63
CA GLN A 231 0.06 17.46 20.91
C GLN A 231 -1.34 17.67 20.31
N ASP A 232 -1.89 18.89 20.40
CA ASP A 232 -3.21 19.23 19.84
C ASP A 232 -3.14 20.02 18.52
N GLY A 233 -1.97 19.99 17.87
CA GLY A 233 -1.72 20.82 16.70
C GLY A 233 -2.33 20.27 15.42
N THR A 234 -2.34 21.11 14.38
CA THR A 234 -2.55 20.61 13.03
C THR A 234 -1.30 19.86 12.60
N SER A 235 -1.47 18.67 12.05
CA SER A 235 -0.39 17.88 11.47
C SER A 235 -0.14 18.25 10.01
N ALA A 236 1.04 17.91 9.53
CA ALA A 236 1.43 18.08 8.14
C ALA A 236 2.33 16.93 7.69
N LEU A 237 2.35 16.70 6.38
CA LEU A 237 3.16 15.65 5.77
C LEU A 237 4.65 15.97 5.85
N TYR A 238 5.43 14.97 6.24
CA TYR A 238 6.88 14.93 6.15
C TYR A 238 7.30 13.90 5.11
N GLU A 239 8.43 14.18 4.46
CA GLU A 239 9.11 13.27 3.54
C GLU A 239 10.52 13.02 4.07
N TRP A 240 10.93 11.76 4.13
CA TRP A 240 12.29 11.38 4.50
C TRP A 240 12.87 10.39 3.50
N THR A 241 14.05 10.71 2.96
CA THR A 241 14.84 9.75 2.20
C THR A 241 15.75 8.99 3.16
N PRO A 242 15.66 7.66 3.25
CA PRO A 242 16.53 6.87 4.10
C PRO A 242 18.02 7.15 3.86
N GLY A 243 18.73 7.48 4.94
CA GLY A 243 20.13 7.95 4.92
C GLY A 243 20.31 9.46 5.07
N GLU A 244 19.26 10.25 4.87
CA GLU A 244 19.29 11.69 5.18
C GLU A 244 19.15 11.95 6.68
N SER A 245 19.77 13.04 7.16
CA SER A 245 19.84 13.39 8.58
C SER A 245 18.61 14.13 9.11
N LYS A 246 17.70 14.59 8.25
CA LYS A 246 16.46 15.28 8.61
C LYS A 246 15.35 15.01 7.59
N PRO A 247 14.08 14.91 8.00
CA PRO A 247 12.98 14.93 7.06
C PRO A 247 12.75 16.34 6.49
N THR A 248 12.05 16.41 5.36
CA THR A 248 11.55 17.65 4.77
C THR A 248 10.06 17.80 5.08
N LEU A 249 9.68 18.93 5.69
CA LEU A 249 8.29 19.26 6.00
C LEU A 249 7.58 19.83 4.78
N LEU A 250 6.48 19.20 4.36
CA LEU A 250 5.62 19.58 3.25
C LEU A 250 4.36 20.30 3.76
N LYS A 251 4.53 21.56 4.20
CA LYS A 251 3.46 22.38 4.82
C LYS A 251 2.21 22.57 3.97
N SER A 252 2.33 22.39 2.65
CA SER A 252 1.25 22.48 1.67
C SER A 252 0.28 21.29 1.72
N ILE A 253 0.61 20.24 2.47
CA ILE A 253 -0.18 19.02 2.62
C ILE A 253 -0.47 18.83 4.11
N PRO A 254 -1.49 19.53 4.66
CA PRO A 254 -1.90 19.35 6.04
C PRO A 254 -2.69 18.06 6.22
N LYS A 255 -2.62 17.44 7.41
CA LYS A 255 -3.43 16.27 7.79
C LYS A 255 -3.48 15.22 6.69
N ALA A 256 -2.31 14.73 6.27
CA ALA A 256 -2.25 13.69 5.27
C ALA A 256 -2.89 12.40 5.81
N LEU A 257 -3.51 11.63 4.91
CA LEU A 257 -4.18 10.36 5.24
C LEU A 257 -3.66 9.17 4.41
N ALA A 258 -2.96 9.47 3.32
CA ALA A 258 -2.30 8.51 2.45
C ALA A 258 -1.43 9.25 1.42
N VAL A 259 -0.40 8.59 0.91
CA VAL A 259 0.42 9.05 -0.23
C VAL A 259 0.52 7.96 -1.29
N SER A 260 0.38 8.31 -2.57
CA SER A 260 0.50 7.39 -3.70
C SER A 260 1.88 7.43 -4.36
N GLY A 261 2.27 6.34 -5.03
CA GLY A 261 3.43 6.33 -5.93
C GLY A 261 3.28 7.20 -7.18
N ALA A 262 2.08 7.76 -7.43
CA ALA A 262 1.85 8.71 -8.53
C ALA A 262 2.12 10.17 -8.13
N GLY A 263 2.63 10.42 -6.93
CA GLY A 263 2.90 11.78 -6.44
C GLY A 263 1.63 12.54 -6.04
N THR A 264 0.64 11.84 -5.48
CA THR A 264 -0.57 12.45 -4.91
C THR A 264 -0.75 12.06 -3.45
N ALA A 265 -1.50 12.87 -2.70
CA ALA A 265 -1.80 12.62 -1.30
C ALA A 265 -3.28 12.88 -1.00
N GLY A 266 -3.88 12.02 -0.20
CA GLY A 266 -5.16 12.29 0.44
C GLY A 266 -4.94 13.20 1.65
N SER A 267 -5.77 14.23 1.80
CA SER A 267 -5.66 15.20 2.91
C SER A 267 -7.01 15.51 3.51
N LEU A 268 -7.11 15.50 4.85
CA LEU A 268 -8.29 15.89 5.59
C LEU A 268 -8.40 17.42 5.64
N THR A 269 -9.38 17.98 4.92
CA THR A 269 -9.56 19.44 4.82
C THR A 269 -10.58 20.02 5.78
N THR A 270 -11.55 19.23 6.22
CA THR A 270 -12.58 19.65 7.18
C THR A 270 -12.94 18.43 8.00
N LEU A 271 -12.94 18.59 9.32
CA LEU A 271 -13.42 17.60 10.28
C LEU A 271 -14.54 18.26 11.07
N ALA A 272 -15.74 17.72 10.99
CA ALA A 272 -16.90 18.15 11.78
C ALA A 272 -17.72 16.93 12.17
N ASP A 273 -18.45 17.03 13.28
CA ASP A 273 -19.18 15.92 13.92
C ASP A 273 -20.12 15.15 12.98
N GLN A 274 -20.58 15.76 11.89
CA GLN A 274 -21.51 15.14 10.94
C GLN A 274 -21.00 15.11 9.49
N SER A 275 -19.81 15.66 9.24
CA SER A 275 -19.22 15.63 7.89
C SER A 275 -17.72 15.89 7.93
N SER A 276 -16.96 14.99 7.32
CA SER A 276 -15.57 15.26 6.95
C SER A 276 -15.47 15.49 5.44
N CYS A 277 -14.53 16.34 5.05
CA CYS A 277 -14.18 16.52 3.64
C CYS A 277 -12.69 16.22 3.44
N SER A 278 -12.39 15.45 2.41
CA SER A 278 -11.03 15.15 1.99
C SER A 278 -10.74 15.76 0.62
N SER A 279 -9.47 16.06 0.36
CA SER A 279 -9.00 16.52 -0.95
C SER A 279 -7.87 15.65 -1.44
N LEU A 280 -7.81 15.47 -2.76
CA LEU A 280 -6.64 14.91 -3.41
C LEU A 280 -5.70 16.06 -3.79
N LEU A 281 -4.48 16.01 -3.29
CA LEU A 281 -3.44 17.01 -3.50
C LEU A 281 -2.28 16.39 -4.29
N THR A 282 -1.53 17.22 -4.99
CA THR A 282 -0.24 16.82 -5.59
C THR A 282 0.90 16.93 -4.58
N VAL A 283 1.87 16.03 -4.67
CA VAL A 283 3.09 16.03 -3.85
C VAL A 283 4.25 16.54 -4.72
N PRO A 284 5.09 17.48 -4.25
CA PRO A 284 5.07 18.13 -2.94
C PRO A 284 4.27 19.45 -2.90
N THR A 285 3.68 19.90 -4.01
CA THR A 285 3.20 21.29 -4.11
C THR A 285 1.91 21.56 -3.31
N GLY A 286 1.16 20.51 -2.95
CA GLY A 286 -0.15 20.61 -2.33
C GLY A 286 -1.22 21.21 -3.25
N THR A 287 -0.99 21.21 -4.58
CA THR A 287 -2.02 21.71 -5.51
C THR A 287 -3.20 20.76 -5.49
N ARG A 288 -4.38 21.27 -5.15
CA ARG A 288 -5.62 20.50 -5.08
C ARG A 288 -6.11 20.11 -6.47
N LEU A 289 -6.21 18.80 -6.70
CA LEU A 289 -6.79 18.22 -7.92
C LEU A 289 -8.32 18.24 -7.85
N TRP A 290 -8.88 17.72 -6.75
CA TRP A 290 -10.31 17.73 -6.48
C TRP A 290 -10.57 17.57 -4.97
N ARG A 291 -11.85 17.72 -4.58
CA ARG A 291 -12.34 17.60 -3.20
C ARG A 291 -13.62 16.79 -3.18
N THR A 292 -13.80 15.98 -2.14
CA THR A 292 -15.06 15.30 -1.84
C THR A 292 -15.44 15.52 -0.37
N CYS A 293 -16.75 15.54 -0.10
CA CYS A 293 -17.32 15.54 1.25
C CYS A 293 -18.24 14.33 1.47
N ASP A 294 -18.27 13.41 0.51
CA ASP A 294 -19.02 12.16 0.60
C ASP A 294 -18.13 11.02 1.13
N TYR A 295 -16.81 11.14 0.95
CA TYR A 295 -15.85 10.11 1.31
C TYR A 295 -14.61 10.69 2.01
N LEU A 296 -13.97 9.85 2.83
CA LEU A 296 -12.64 10.11 3.40
C LEU A 296 -11.61 9.32 2.62
N ILE A 297 -10.62 9.98 2.02
CA ILE A 297 -9.51 9.29 1.32
C ILE A 297 -8.63 8.58 2.34
N THR A 298 -8.43 7.27 2.20
CA THR A 298 -7.68 6.44 3.14
C THR A 298 -6.55 5.64 2.50
N GLY A 299 -6.40 5.67 1.17
CA GLY A 299 -5.37 4.92 0.47
C GLY A 299 -5.41 5.08 -1.04
N PHE A 300 -4.54 4.35 -1.72
CA PHE A 300 -4.45 4.30 -3.19
C PHE A 300 -4.14 2.89 -3.65
N THR A 301 -4.55 2.51 -4.85
CA THR A 301 -3.97 1.34 -5.51
C THR A 301 -2.48 1.56 -5.81
N PRO A 302 -1.68 0.49 -5.98
CA PRO A 302 -0.24 0.59 -6.27
C PRO A 302 0.12 1.59 -7.39
N ASN A 303 -0.63 1.59 -8.50
CA ASN A 303 -0.39 2.52 -9.60
C ASN A 303 -0.88 3.97 -9.37
N GLY A 304 -1.52 4.25 -8.22
CA GLY A 304 -2.08 5.56 -7.86
C GLY A 304 -3.28 6.02 -8.70
N ALA A 305 -3.80 5.19 -9.61
CA ALA A 305 -4.92 5.53 -10.48
C ALA A 305 -6.28 5.46 -9.78
N THR A 306 -6.38 4.67 -8.71
CA THR A 306 -7.60 4.50 -7.92
C THR A 306 -7.35 4.96 -6.49
N VAL A 307 -8.28 5.75 -5.96
CA VAL A 307 -8.29 6.18 -4.57
C VAL A 307 -9.15 5.23 -3.76
N ILE A 308 -8.62 4.75 -2.63
CA ILE A 308 -9.39 4.02 -1.64
C ILE A 308 -10.00 5.03 -0.67
N ALA A 309 -11.29 4.88 -0.39
CA ALA A 309 -11.99 5.80 0.49
C ALA A 309 -12.96 5.08 1.44
N GLY A 310 -13.12 5.64 2.63
CA GLY A 310 -14.04 5.17 3.65
C GLY A 310 -15.20 6.13 3.89
N SER A 311 -15.92 5.88 4.99
CA SER A 311 -16.98 6.76 5.45
C SER A 311 -16.44 8.17 5.74
N LYS A 312 -17.21 9.21 5.40
CA LYS A 312 -16.91 10.59 5.81
C LYS A 312 -16.98 10.81 7.33
N TYR A 313 -17.50 9.83 8.06
CA TYR A 313 -17.60 9.83 9.52
C TYR A 313 -17.18 8.45 10.02
N GLN A 314 -16.09 8.43 10.79
CA GLN A 314 -15.53 7.24 11.39
C GLN A 314 -15.79 7.33 12.89
N ASP A 315 -16.96 6.86 13.31
CA ASP A 315 -17.26 6.63 14.71
C ASP A 315 -17.53 5.16 14.96
N GLY A 316 -16.98 4.64 16.05
CA GLY A 316 -17.22 3.26 16.47
C GLY A 316 -16.33 2.22 15.83
N TYR A 317 -16.88 1.00 15.73
CA TYR A 317 -16.11 -0.24 15.54
C TYR A 317 -15.57 -0.46 14.12
N GLY A 318 -16.22 0.12 13.11
CA GLY A 318 -15.83 -0.04 11.72
C GLY A 318 -16.69 0.80 10.78
N ASP A 319 -16.24 0.95 9.55
CA ASP A 319 -16.88 1.77 8.55
C ASP A 319 -18.07 1.05 7.92
N GLY A 320 -19.20 1.76 7.77
CA GLY A 320 -20.39 1.25 7.10
C GLY A 320 -20.24 1.09 5.58
N ILE A 321 -19.22 1.74 5.01
CA ILE A 321 -18.93 1.77 3.57
C ILE A 321 -17.43 1.66 3.31
N ALA A 322 -17.09 1.07 2.18
CA ALA A 322 -15.78 1.19 1.53
C ALA A 322 -16.03 1.60 0.08
N ALA A 323 -15.23 2.49 -0.47
CA ALA A 323 -15.41 3.03 -1.81
C ALA A 323 -14.08 3.14 -2.54
N VAL A 324 -14.18 3.17 -3.86
CA VAL A 324 -13.07 3.42 -4.77
C VAL A 324 -13.44 4.52 -5.73
N LEU A 325 -12.56 5.51 -5.87
CA LEU A 325 -12.75 6.70 -6.71
C LEU A 325 -11.66 6.77 -7.78
N ASP A 326 -11.98 7.33 -8.94
CA ASP A 326 -11.01 7.67 -9.98
C ASP A 326 -10.10 8.80 -9.48
N ALA A 327 -8.78 8.58 -9.42
CA ALA A 327 -7.84 9.58 -8.89
C ALA A 327 -7.74 10.85 -9.75
N LYS A 328 -8.11 10.81 -11.03
CA LYS A 328 -8.04 11.97 -11.93
C LYS A 328 -9.15 12.98 -11.66
N ASN A 329 -10.35 12.51 -11.35
CA ASN A 329 -11.55 13.37 -11.31
C ASN A 329 -12.42 13.19 -10.05
N GLY A 330 -12.14 12.21 -9.19
CA GLY A 330 -12.89 11.92 -7.99
C GLY A 330 -14.23 11.20 -8.22
N ASN A 331 -14.50 10.72 -9.43
CA ASN A 331 -15.73 10.00 -9.74
C ASN A 331 -15.77 8.65 -9.00
N LEU A 332 -16.93 8.31 -8.47
CA LEU A 332 -17.16 7.01 -7.87
C LEU A 332 -17.04 5.91 -8.92
N LEU A 333 -16.07 5.00 -8.72
CA LEU A 333 -15.96 3.77 -9.51
C LEU A 333 -16.86 2.69 -8.90
N HIS A 334 -16.77 2.50 -7.58
CA HIS A 334 -17.58 1.53 -6.88
C HIS A 334 -17.69 1.81 -5.37
N GLU A 335 -18.79 1.39 -4.76
CA GLU A 335 -19.04 1.46 -3.32
C GLU A 335 -19.57 0.12 -2.81
N TRP A 336 -19.01 -0.36 -1.71
CA TRP A 336 -19.49 -1.51 -0.95
C TRP A 336 -20.06 -1.03 0.38
N SER A 337 -21.20 -1.60 0.78
CA SER A 337 -21.81 -1.37 2.10
C SER A 337 -21.74 -2.64 2.94
N GLY A 338 -21.43 -2.49 4.22
CA GLY A 338 -21.16 -3.57 5.16
C GLY A 338 -20.69 -3.02 6.52
N LEU A 339 -19.90 -3.80 7.24
CA LEU A 339 -19.16 -3.36 8.42
C LEU A 339 -17.70 -3.72 8.19
N PHE A 340 -16.86 -2.71 7.94
CA PHE A 340 -15.48 -2.88 7.52
C PHE A 340 -14.51 -2.32 8.54
N ARG A 341 -13.59 -3.15 9.02
CA ARG A 341 -12.52 -2.72 9.93
C ARG A 341 -11.29 -2.19 9.18
N GLN A 342 -11.06 -2.67 7.97
CA GLN A 342 -9.95 -2.28 7.11
C GLN A 342 -10.39 -2.37 5.64
N ALA A 343 -9.86 -1.48 4.81
CA ALA A 343 -9.99 -1.48 3.36
C ALA A 343 -8.61 -1.17 2.75
N ILE A 344 -7.99 -2.16 2.10
CA ILE A 344 -6.60 -2.09 1.61
C ILE A 344 -6.57 -2.60 0.17
N PRO A 345 -5.85 -1.96 -0.77
CA PRO A 345 -5.66 -2.52 -2.10
C PRO A 345 -4.90 -3.85 -2.04
N GLU A 346 -5.33 -4.85 -2.81
CA GLU A 346 -4.49 -6.03 -3.06
C GLU A 346 -3.56 -5.77 -4.25
N ASP A 347 -4.12 -5.15 -5.29
CA ASP A 347 -3.50 -4.78 -6.55
C ASP A 347 -4.32 -3.65 -7.21
N ASP A 348 -4.05 -3.32 -8.48
CA ASP A 348 -4.76 -2.26 -9.21
C ASP A 348 -6.21 -2.59 -9.60
N GLN A 349 -6.63 -3.84 -9.43
CA GLN A 349 -7.93 -4.36 -9.83
C GLN A 349 -8.78 -4.84 -8.65
N HIS A 350 -8.17 -5.06 -7.49
CA HIS A 350 -8.82 -5.68 -6.35
C HIS A 350 -8.55 -4.91 -5.04
N ILE A 351 -9.59 -4.85 -4.22
CA ILE A 351 -9.53 -4.34 -2.85
C ILE A 351 -9.85 -5.49 -1.89
N LEU A 352 -9.14 -5.51 -0.75
CA LEU A 352 -9.44 -6.38 0.38
C LEU A 352 -10.19 -5.58 1.45
N LEU A 353 -11.29 -6.15 1.91
CA LEU A 353 -12.13 -5.61 2.97
C LEU A 353 -12.13 -6.59 4.14
N LEU A 354 -11.64 -6.17 5.30
CA LEU A 354 -11.82 -6.93 6.53
C LEU A 354 -13.24 -6.67 7.03
N ALA A 355 -14.13 -7.62 6.80
CA ALA A 355 -15.55 -7.47 6.99
C ALA A 355 -16.08 -8.37 8.11
N ASP A 356 -16.96 -7.80 8.94
CA ASP A 356 -17.61 -8.48 10.07
C ASP A 356 -19.13 -8.53 9.91
N THR A 357 -19.78 -9.36 10.72
CA THR A 357 -21.26 -9.36 10.86
C THR A 357 -21.75 -8.63 12.12
N GLY A 358 -20.86 -7.92 12.82
CA GLY A 358 -21.09 -7.28 14.12
C GLY A 358 -19.93 -7.48 15.10
N GLU A 359 -19.97 -6.83 16.26
CA GLU A 359 -18.96 -6.97 17.31
C GLU A 359 -18.91 -8.42 17.83
N GLU A 360 -17.69 -8.95 18.03
CA GLU A 360 -17.43 -10.35 18.44
C GLU A 360 -18.01 -11.45 17.50
N THR A 361 -18.40 -11.08 16.29
CA THR A 361 -18.92 -12.03 15.30
C THR A 361 -17.81 -12.59 14.42
N PRO A 362 -18.06 -13.69 13.67
CA PRO A 362 -17.12 -14.19 12.69
C PRO A 362 -16.76 -13.11 11.66
N ALA A 363 -15.47 -12.98 11.40
CA ALA A 363 -14.85 -12.07 10.45
C ALA A 363 -14.43 -12.82 9.19
N SER A 364 -14.31 -12.10 8.07
CA SER A 364 -13.67 -12.58 6.85
C SER A 364 -12.96 -11.45 6.13
N ILE A 365 -11.82 -11.74 5.53
CA ILE A 365 -11.29 -10.90 4.45
C ILE A 365 -12.09 -11.21 3.20
N VAL A 366 -12.64 -10.17 2.58
CA VAL A 366 -13.40 -10.21 1.34
C VAL A 366 -12.56 -9.55 0.27
N ARG A 367 -12.43 -10.20 -0.88
CA ARG A 367 -11.75 -9.67 -2.06
C ARG A 367 -12.79 -9.19 -3.05
N CYS A 368 -12.75 -7.92 -3.44
CA CYS A 368 -13.69 -7.33 -4.38
C CYS A 368 -12.97 -6.80 -5.61
N THR A 369 -13.55 -7.04 -6.79
CA THR A 369 -13.07 -6.51 -8.07
C THR A 369 -13.55 -5.08 -8.24
N ILE A 370 -12.63 -4.13 -8.42
CA ILE A 370 -12.91 -2.69 -8.51
C ILE A 370 -13.84 -2.35 -9.68
N SER A 371 -13.62 -2.97 -10.84
CA SER A 371 -14.34 -2.63 -12.07
C SER A 371 -15.78 -3.17 -12.15
N THR A 372 -16.10 -4.22 -11.38
CA THR A 372 -17.41 -4.90 -11.44
C THR A 372 -18.18 -4.85 -10.14
N GLY A 373 -17.49 -4.62 -9.02
CA GLY A 373 -18.05 -4.73 -7.68
C GLY A 373 -18.19 -6.13 -7.12
N ALA A 374 -17.91 -7.15 -7.92
CA ALA A 374 -18.09 -8.54 -7.51
C ALA A 374 -17.11 -8.89 -6.38
N CYS A 375 -17.59 -9.62 -5.37
CA CYS A 375 -16.82 -9.98 -4.19
C CYS A 375 -16.85 -11.49 -3.94
N GLU A 376 -15.77 -11.98 -3.33
CA GLU A 376 -15.60 -13.36 -2.89
C GLU A 376 -14.95 -13.38 -1.48
N ARG A 377 -15.19 -14.43 -0.70
CA ARG A 377 -14.49 -14.61 0.58
C ARG A 377 -13.05 -15.06 0.30
N ALA A 378 -12.09 -14.21 0.65
CA ALA A 378 -10.67 -14.55 0.56
C ALA A 378 -10.21 -15.39 1.75
N THR A 379 -10.94 -15.36 2.86
CA THR A 379 -10.70 -16.25 4.01
C THR A 379 -12.00 -16.93 4.46
N PRO A 380 -11.94 -18.11 5.10
CA PRO A 380 -13.11 -18.65 5.78
C PRO A 380 -13.62 -17.69 6.86
N LEU A 381 -14.93 -17.76 7.16
CA LEU A 381 -15.48 -17.09 8.33
C LEU A 381 -14.87 -17.67 9.60
N ALA A 382 -14.19 -16.84 10.38
CA ALA A 382 -13.50 -17.26 11.58
C ALA A 382 -13.73 -16.29 12.74
N LYS A 383 -13.78 -16.84 13.95
CA LYS A 383 -13.66 -16.04 15.18
C LYS A 383 -12.20 -15.87 15.54
N GLY A 384 -11.89 -14.77 16.22
CA GLY A 384 -10.55 -14.45 16.70
C GLY A 384 -9.87 -13.40 15.85
N GLN A 385 -8.55 -13.32 15.98
CA GLN A 385 -7.78 -12.25 15.39
C GLN A 385 -7.60 -12.43 13.88
N LEU A 386 -8.10 -11.47 13.11
CA LEU A 386 -7.95 -11.39 11.66
C LEU A 386 -7.54 -9.94 11.33
N LEU A 387 -6.46 -9.77 10.58
CA LEU A 387 -5.94 -8.46 10.15
C LEU A 387 -5.43 -8.58 8.72
N ILE A 388 -5.66 -7.56 7.90
CA ILE A 388 -4.93 -7.37 6.65
C ILE A 388 -3.61 -6.69 6.99
N GLY A 389 -2.51 -7.22 6.45
CA GLY A 389 -1.17 -6.66 6.65
C GLY A 389 -0.93 -5.40 5.83
N SER A 390 0.13 -4.70 6.21
CA SER A 390 0.61 -3.46 5.56
C SER A 390 1.71 -3.72 4.56
#